data_AF-Q5YL01-F1
#
_entry.id   AF-Q5YL01-F1
#
_cell.length_a   1.000
_cell.length_b   1.000
_cell.length_c   1.000
_cell.angle_alpha   90.00
_cell.angle_beta   90.00
_cell.angle_gamma   90.00
#
_symmetry.space_group_name_H-M   'P 1'
#
loop_
_entity.id
_entity.type
_entity.pdbx_description
1 polymer ?
#
loop_
_entity_poly.entity_id
_entity_poly.type
_entity_poly.pdbx_seq_one_letter_code
_entity_poly.pdbx_strand_id
1 'polypeptide(L)'
;MMNKIITANLALLASSLMLVQAQAAEPVYPDQVKWFGLGEGVCASGYRPLTRDEAMSIKGNLVSRMGQWQITGLANRWVIMGPGYNGEIKQGTAGETWCYPNSPISGEIPSLSAWNIPAGDEVDVQWRMVHDKDYFIKPVSYLAHYLGYAWVGGNHSPYVGEDMDVTRLSDGWLIKGNNDGGCSGYRCGEKSSIKVSNFSYTLEPDSFSHGQVTESGKQLIKTITANATNYTDLPQQVVVTLKYDKATNWSKTDTYSLSEKVGIKKTFQIPQVSSTEYSVEISSTQSWAEQKGGATTETVSVEARPTVPPHSSVPVRVALYKSNISYPYEFKAEVNYDLTMKGFLRWGGNAWYTHPTNRPTWEHTFAVGPFRDKASSIRYQWDKRYIPGEVKWWDWNWTIGDYGLSTMQSNLGRVLRPTRSAVTGDFYAESQFAGDIEIGQPQTRAAAAVQQRSASAEGVALTALELDQGTLASEGFGNVTLTITPAQ
;
A
#
# COMPACT_ATOMS: atom_id res chain seq x y z
N MET A 1 23.40 -68.03 -1.80
CA MET A 1 22.36 -68.53 -2.71
C MET A 1 21.10 -67.71 -2.50
N MET A 2 20.61 -67.09 -3.57
CA MET A 2 19.25 -66.56 -3.80
C MET A 2 18.75 -65.43 -2.86
N ASN A 3 18.73 -64.17 -3.33
CA ASN A 3 17.67 -63.53 -4.13
C ASN A 3 16.26 -63.60 -3.51
N LYS A 4 15.73 -62.43 -3.11
CA LYS A 4 14.46 -61.87 -3.62
C LYS A 4 14.16 -60.53 -2.92
N ILE A 5 14.46 -59.43 -3.62
CA ILE A 5 13.88 -58.12 -3.34
C ILE A 5 12.53 -58.06 -4.08
N ILE A 6 11.50 -57.69 -3.34
CA ILE A 6 10.12 -57.55 -3.80
C ILE A 6 9.96 -56.18 -4.48
N THR A 7 9.32 -56.25 -5.65
CA THR A 7 8.83 -55.21 -6.55
C THR A 7 7.89 -54.18 -5.92
N ALA A 8 7.97 -52.91 -6.35
CA ALA A 8 6.79 -52.12 -6.73
C ALA A 8 7.17 -50.89 -7.57
N ASN A 9 6.49 -50.76 -8.71
CA ASN A 9 6.61 -49.72 -9.73
C ASN A 9 6.15 -48.34 -9.24
N LEU A 10 6.83 -47.26 -9.66
CA LEU A 10 6.20 -45.96 -9.89
C LEU A 10 6.48 -45.51 -11.32
N ALA A 11 5.44 -45.53 -12.14
CA ALA A 11 5.42 -44.99 -13.48
C ALA A 11 5.38 -43.45 -13.42
N LEU A 12 6.36 -42.78 -14.03
CA LEU A 12 6.28 -41.36 -14.37
C LEU A 12 5.41 -41.22 -15.62
N LEU A 13 4.15 -40.85 -15.44
CA LEU A 13 3.31 -40.28 -16.49
C LEU A 13 3.54 -38.77 -16.52
N ALA A 14 4.24 -38.31 -17.56
CA ALA A 14 4.34 -36.91 -17.92
C ALA A 14 2.99 -36.43 -18.46
N SER A 15 2.15 -35.86 -17.59
CA SER A 15 0.95 -35.13 -17.99
C SER A 15 1.33 -33.69 -18.29
N SER A 16 1.68 -33.42 -19.55
CA SER A 16 1.70 -32.06 -20.09
C SER A 16 0.27 -31.51 -20.14
N LEU A 17 -0.14 -30.78 -19.09
CA LEU A 17 -1.29 -29.89 -19.19
C LEU A 17 -0.93 -28.76 -20.16
N MET A 18 -1.45 -28.84 -21.37
CA MET A 18 -1.64 -27.65 -22.19
C MET A 18 -2.67 -26.77 -21.48
N LEU A 19 -2.19 -25.76 -20.77
CA LEU A 19 -2.97 -24.58 -20.43
C LEU A 19 -3.33 -23.90 -21.74
N VAL A 20 -4.49 -24.24 -22.29
CA VAL A 20 -5.19 -23.37 -23.23
C VAL A 20 -5.50 -22.11 -22.44
N GLN A 21 -4.67 -21.08 -22.60
CA GLN A 21 -5.10 -19.72 -22.28
C GLN A 21 -6.32 -19.45 -23.15
N ALA A 22 -7.52 -19.57 -22.57
CA ALA A 22 -8.68 -18.94 -23.15
C ALA A 22 -8.36 -17.45 -23.19
N GLN A 23 -7.92 -16.95 -24.34
CA GLN A 23 -7.89 -15.52 -24.61
C GLN A 23 -9.34 -15.06 -24.51
N ALA A 24 -9.71 -14.52 -23.35
CA ALA A 24 -10.96 -13.79 -23.22
C ALA A 24 -10.98 -12.73 -24.32
N ALA A 25 -12.03 -12.71 -25.14
CA ALA A 25 -12.21 -11.67 -26.15
C ALA A 25 -12.03 -10.29 -25.47
N GLU A 26 -11.24 -9.41 -26.07
CA GLU A 26 -11.03 -8.07 -25.52
C GLU A 26 -12.39 -7.36 -25.34
N PRO A 27 -12.60 -6.67 -24.21
CA PRO A 27 -13.87 -6.01 -23.94
C PRO A 27 -14.15 -4.89 -24.95
N VAL A 28 -15.41 -4.77 -25.36
CA VAL A 28 -15.87 -3.70 -26.27
C VAL A 28 -16.35 -2.52 -25.44
N TYR A 29 -15.66 -1.39 -25.56
CA TYR A 29 -16.03 -0.16 -24.86
C TYR A 29 -17.12 0.61 -25.63
N PRO A 30 -18.35 0.76 -25.07
CA PRO A 30 -19.46 1.38 -25.79
C PRO A 30 -19.19 2.82 -26.25
N ASP A 31 -18.39 3.57 -25.50
CA ASP A 31 -18.01 4.96 -25.78
C ASP A 31 -17.11 5.11 -27.02
N GLN A 32 -16.41 4.05 -27.41
CA GLN A 32 -15.53 4.04 -28.58
C GLN A 32 -16.22 3.57 -29.86
N VAL A 33 -17.45 3.06 -29.74
CA VAL A 33 -18.25 2.63 -30.89
C VAL A 33 -18.79 3.84 -31.64
N LYS A 34 -18.57 3.86 -32.95
CA LYS A 34 -19.04 4.91 -33.85
C LYS A 34 -19.89 4.33 -34.97
N TRP A 35 -20.83 5.13 -35.45
CA TRP A 35 -21.66 4.79 -36.60
C TRP A 35 -21.09 5.51 -37.84
N PHE A 36 -21.05 4.83 -38.99
CA PHE A 36 -20.60 5.38 -40.26
C PHE A 36 -21.58 5.05 -41.39
N GLY A 37 -21.98 6.06 -42.17
CA GLY A 37 -22.80 5.91 -43.38
C GLY A 37 -21.95 5.80 -44.66
N LEU A 38 -20.96 4.90 -44.69
CA LEU A 38 -20.02 4.75 -45.83
C LEU A 38 -20.36 3.59 -46.77
N GLY A 39 -21.51 2.94 -46.58
CA GLY A 39 -21.92 1.74 -47.29
C GLY A 39 -21.95 0.49 -46.41
N GLU A 40 -22.46 -0.61 -46.96
CA GLU A 40 -22.66 -1.88 -46.26
C GLU A 40 -21.32 -2.45 -45.75
N GLY A 41 -21.20 -2.58 -44.43
CA GLY A 41 -20.01 -3.15 -43.79
C GLY A 41 -18.77 -2.27 -43.90
N VAL A 42 -18.89 -1.00 -44.31
CA VAL A 42 -17.77 -0.09 -44.52
C VAL A 42 -17.58 0.80 -43.29
N CYS A 43 -16.36 0.84 -42.79
CA CYS A 43 -15.92 1.73 -41.70
C CYS A 43 -14.87 2.71 -42.21
N ALA A 44 -14.70 3.82 -41.49
CA ALA A 44 -13.59 4.73 -41.76
C ALA A 44 -12.23 4.08 -41.43
N SER A 45 -11.15 4.63 -41.97
CA SER A 45 -9.78 4.18 -41.68
C SER A 45 -9.52 4.12 -40.17
N GLY A 46 -8.88 3.04 -39.71
CA GLY A 46 -8.63 2.77 -38.30
C GLY A 46 -9.78 2.10 -37.54
N TYR A 47 -10.90 1.81 -38.20
CA TYR A 47 -12.06 1.14 -37.62
C TYR A 47 -12.43 -0.13 -38.40
N ARG A 48 -13.09 -1.06 -37.70
CA ARG A 48 -13.68 -2.29 -38.27
C ARG A 48 -15.15 -2.41 -37.90
N PRO A 49 -15.97 -3.13 -38.68
CA PRO A 49 -17.35 -3.41 -38.29
C PRO A 49 -17.41 -4.20 -36.98
N LEU A 50 -18.37 -3.86 -36.13
CA LEU A 50 -18.67 -4.66 -34.92
C LEU A 50 -19.22 -6.02 -35.32
N THR A 51 -18.73 -7.09 -34.71
CA THR A 51 -19.31 -8.42 -34.90
C THR A 51 -20.64 -8.56 -34.15
N ARG A 52 -21.40 -9.60 -34.49
CA ARG A 52 -22.67 -9.92 -33.82
C ARG A 52 -22.50 -10.12 -32.30
N ASP A 53 -21.49 -10.89 -31.89
CA ASP A 53 -21.29 -11.23 -30.48
C ASP A 53 -20.83 -10.02 -29.67
N GLU A 54 -19.97 -9.18 -30.26
CA GLU A 54 -19.59 -7.89 -29.70
C GLU A 54 -20.81 -6.97 -29.55
N ALA A 55 -21.64 -6.84 -30.59
CA ALA A 55 -22.85 -6.02 -30.53
C ALA A 55 -23.86 -6.56 -29.49
N MET A 56 -23.96 -7.88 -29.32
CA MET A 56 -24.78 -8.49 -28.27
C MET A 56 -24.28 -8.12 -26.87
N SER A 57 -22.96 -8.10 -26.64
CA SER A 57 -22.38 -7.80 -25.32
C SER A 57 -22.70 -6.39 -24.82
N ILE A 58 -22.89 -5.43 -25.73
CA ILE A 58 -23.19 -4.02 -25.43
C ILE A 58 -24.53 -3.56 -26.03
N LYS A 59 -25.44 -4.49 -26.35
CA LYS A 59 -26.70 -4.24 -27.08
C LYS A 59 -27.48 -3.04 -26.52
N GLY A 60 -27.63 -2.97 -25.21
CA GLY A 60 -28.37 -1.87 -24.56
C GLY A 60 -27.80 -0.49 -24.89
N ASN A 61 -26.46 -0.35 -24.91
CA ASN A 61 -25.78 0.91 -25.23
C ASN A 61 -25.89 1.28 -26.71
N LEU A 62 -25.92 0.30 -27.61
CA LEU A 62 -26.09 0.56 -29.05
C LEU A 62 -27.52 1.02 -29.33
N VAL A 63 -28.51 0.30 -28.81
CA VAL A 63 -29.93 0.57 -29.05
C VAL A 63 -30.37 1.91 -28.47
N SER A 64 -29.82 2.34 -27.32
CA SER A 64 -30.11 3.64 -26.72
C SER A 64 -29.62 4.82 -27.57
N ARG A 65 -28.66 4.60 -28.48
CA ARG A 65 -28.11 5.59 -29.40
C ARG A 65 -28.77 5.58 -30.79
N MET A 66 -29.76 4.71 -31.01
CA MET A 66 -30.43 4.52 -32.29
C MET A 66 -31.80 5.19 -32.33
N GLY A 67 -32.20 5.66 -33.51
CA GLY A 67 -33.58 6.06 -33.77
C GLY A 67 -34.55 4.89 -33.65
N GLN A 68 -35.82 5.17 -33.35
CA GLN A 68 -36.83 4.15 -33.01
C GLN A 68 -36.89 2.99 -34.02
N TRP A 69 -36.86 3.29 -35.31
CA TRP A 69 -36.94 2.31 -36.40
C TRP A 69 -35.64 2.21 -37.22
N GLN A 70 -34.52 2.70 -36.67
CA GLN A 70 -33.23 2.65 -37.35
C GLN A 70 -32.76 1.21 -37.50
N ILE A 71 -32.09 0.88 -38.61
CA ILE A 71 -31.44 -0.41 -38.83
C ILE A 71 -30.00 -0.11 -39.22
N THR A 72 -29.04 -0.65 -38.47
CA THR A 72 -27.62 -0.40 -38.68
C THR A 72 -26.86 -1.71 -38.83
N GLY A 73 -25.96 -1.74 -39.80
CA GLY A 73 -25.14 -2.89 -40.17
C GLY A 73 -24.08 -3.22 -39.13
N LEU A 74 -23.75 -4.51 -39.09
CA LEU A 74 -22.70 -5.15 -38.33
C LEU A 74 -21.86 -5.99 -39.31
N ALA A 75 -20.75 -6.56 -38.83
CA ALA A 75 -19.92 -7.46 -39.62
C ALA A 75 -20.72 -8.67 -40.14
N ASN A 76 -20.30 -9.24 -41.27
CA ASN A 76 -20.82 -10.50 -41.81
C ASN A 76 -22.34 -10.52 -42.06
N ARG A 77 -22.88 -9.43 -42.61
CA ARG A 77 -24.31 -9.29 -42.97
C ARG A 77 -25.25 -9.49 -41.79
N TRP A 78 -24.85 -8.99 -40.63
CA TRP A 78 -25.75 -8.82 -39.50
C TRP A 78 -26.20 -7.36 -39.44
N VAL A 79 -27.36 -7.12 -38.84
CA VAL A 79 -27.86 -5.80 -38.49
C VAL A 79 -28.34 -5.81 -37.06
N ILE A 80 -28.26 -4.65 -36.40
CA ILE A 80 -28.99 -4.34 -35.17
C ILE A 80 -30.09 -3.34 -35.50
N MET A 81 -31.26 -3.54 -34.93
CA MET A 81 -32.44 -2.71 -35.15
C MET A 81 -32.69 -1.79 -33.93
N GLY A 82 -33.37 -0.67 -34.14
CA GLY A 82 -33.67 0.31 -33.10
C GLY A 82 -34.64 -0.20 -32.03
N PRO A 83 -34.93 0.62 -31.00
CA PRO A 83 -35.76 0.20 -29.87
C PRO A 83 -37.21 -0.16 -30.26
N GLY A 84 -37.76 0.39 -31.35
CA GLY A 84 -39.07 -0.02 -31.89
C GLY A 84 -39.11 -1.47 -32.36
N TYR A 85 -37.95 -2.05 -32.67
CA TYR A 85 -37.76 -3.47 -33.00
C TYR A 85 -37.11 -4.24 -31.84
N ASN A 86 -37.20 -3.73 -30.60
CA ASN A 86 -36.63 -4.35 -29.39
C ASN A 86 -35.11 -4.61 -29.46
N GLY A 87 -34.39 -3.85 -30.28
CA GLY A 87 -32.96 -4.07 -30.43
C GLY A 87 -32.59 -5.39 -31.12
N GLU A 88 -33.48 -5.95 -31.94
CA GLU A 88 -33.24 -7.26 -32.58
C GLU A 88 -31.94 -7.26 -33.38
N ILE A 89 -31.13 -8.31 -33.21
CA ILE A 89 -29.93 -8.55 -34.01
C ILE A 89 -30.21 -9.75 -34.91
N LYS A 90 -30.22 -9.52 -36.23
CA LYS A 90 -30.56 -10.53 -37.24
C LYS A 90 -29.72 -10.42 -38.50
N GLN A 91 -29.81 -11.42 -39.37
CA GLN A 91 -29.21 -11.36 -40.71
C GLN A 91 -29.89 -10.28 -41.55
N GLY A 92 -29.09 -9.48 -42.25
CA GLY A 92 -29.56 -8.38 -43.08
C GLY A 92 -28.43 -7.47 -43.54
N THR A 93 -28.80 -6.44 -44.29
CA THR A 93 -27.87 -5.42 -44.78
C THR A 93 -28.41 -4.04 -44.46
N ALA A 94 -27.52 -3.07 -44.31
CA ALA A 94 -27.86 -1.67 -44.09
C ALA A 94 -26.78 -0.81 -44.74
N GLY A 95 -27.15 0.39 -45.18
CA GLY A 95 -26.21 1.36 -45.78
C GLY A 95 -25.25 1.99 -44.77
N GLU A 96 -25.52 1.79 -43.48
CA GLU A 96 -24.76 2.34 -42.37
C GLU A 96 -24.21 1.21 -41.51
N THR A 97 -23.06 1.38 -40.88
CA THR A 97 -22.37 0.34 -40.12
C THR A 97 -21.93 0.84 -38.75
N TRP A 98 -22.16 0.04 -37.70
CA TRP A 98 -21.54 0.24 -36.40
C TRP A 98 -20.10 -0.28 -36.44
N CYS A 99 -19.17 0.58 -36.07
CA CYS A 99 -17.74 0.34 -36.19
C CYS A 99 -17.02 0.57 -34.86
N TYR A 100 -15.96 -0.20 -34.65
CA TYR A 100 -15.10 -0.14 -33.47
C TYR A 100 -13.64 0.07 -33.89
N PRO A 101 -12.82 0.79 -33.11
CA PRO A 101 -11.41 1.00 -33.45
C PRO A 101 -10.65 -0.32 -33.58
N ASN A 102 -9.69 -0.36 -34.50
CA ASN A 102 -8.76 -1.49 -34.61
C ASN A 102 -7.79 -1.57 -33.41
N SER A 103 -7.60 -0.45 -32.70
CA SER A 103 -6.77 -0.35 -31.50
C SER A 103 -7.53 0.47 -30.46
N PRO A 104 -8.39 -0.16 -29.63
CA PRO A 104 -9.17 0.54 -28.63
C PRO A 104 -8.27 1.06 -27.51
N ILE A 105 -8.61 2.23 -26.96
CA ILE A 105 -7.92 2.80 -25.81
C ILE A 105 -8.61 2.24 -24.57
N SER A 106 -7.91 1.54 -23.68
CA SER A 106 -8.52 0.94 -22.47
C SER A 106 -9.26 1.99 -21.60
N GLY A 107 -8.88 3.25 -21.75
CA GLY A 107 -9.59 4.39 -21.19
C GLY A 107 -9.50 4.43 -19.67
N GLU A 108 -8.53 3.72 -19.07
CA GLU A 108 -8.34 3.66 -17.62
C GLU A 108 -8.13 5.05 -17.01
N ILE A 109 -8.55 5.23 -15.76
CA ILE A 109 -8.27 6.47 -15.02
C ILE A 109 -6.75 6.52 -14.77
N PRO A 110 -6.06 7.61 -15.14
CA PRO A 110 -4.62 7.72 -14.94
C PRO A 110 -4.27 7.75 -13.45
N SER A 111 -3.16 7.10 -13.09
CA SER A 111 -2.59 7.19 -11.74
C SER A 111 -1.64 8.38 -11.66
N LEU A 112 -2.04 9.44 -10.95
CA LEU A 112 -1.21 10.62 -10.74
C LEU A 112 -0.25 10.42 -9.57
N SER A 113 0.85 11.17 -9.56
CA SER A 113 1.76 11.20 -8.41
C SER A 113 1.04 11.74 -7.16
N ALA A 114 1.42 11.25 -5.99
CA ALA A 114 0.78 11.68 -4.76
C ALA A 114 0.86 13.20 -4.54
N TRP A 115 -0.20 13.78 -4.00
CA TRP A 115 -0.19 15.13 -3.44
C TRP A 115 0.27 15.05 -1.99
N ASN A 116 1.42 15.66 -1.69
CA ASN A 116 1.99 15.68 -0.35
C ASN A 116 1.58 16.95 0.39
N ILE A 117 0.72 16.80 1.39
CA ILE A 117 0.39 17.83 2.37
C ILE A 117 1.49 17.83 3.44
N PRO A 118 2.02 18.99 3.86
CA PRO A 118 3.04 19.03 4.90
C PRO A 118 2.48 18.51 6.24
N ALA A 119 3.37 17.99 7.09
CA ALA A 119 3.01 17.58 8.45
C ALA A 119 2.28 18.71 9.21
N GLY A 120 1.42 18.30 10.14
CA GLY A 120 0.60 19.19 10.94
C GLY A 120 -0.38 18.39 11.79
N ASP A 121 -1.17 19.10 12.60
CA ASP A 121 -2.29 18.50 13.31
C ASP A 121 -3.37 18.03 12.35
N GLU A 122 -4.24 17.12 12.81
CA GLU A 122 -5.30 16.54 11.98
C GLU A 122 -6.13 17.61 11.27
N VAL A 123 -6.53 18.64 12.01
CA VAL A 123 -7.33 19.76 11.48
C VAL A 123 -6.58 20.56 10.42
N ASP A 124 -5.28 20.78 10.58
CA ASP A 124 -4.49 21.57 9.64
C ASP A 124 -4.30 20.83 8.32
N VAL A 125 -4.07 19.52 8.40
CA VAL A 125 -3.97 18.65 7.21
C VAL A 125 -5.29 18.65 6.45
N GLN A 126 -6.41 18.45 7.15
CA GLN A 126 -7.73 18.50 6.52
C GLN A 126 -8.02 19.88 5.94
N TRP A 127 -7.74 20.95 6.68
CA TRP A 127 -7.97 22.33 6.24
C TRP A 127 -7.20 22.63 4.96
N ARG A 128 -5.90 22.33 4.92
CA ARG A 128 -5.07 22.50 3.70
C ARG A 128 -5.64 21.72 2.52
N MET A 129 -6.14 20.51 2.77
CA MET A 129 -6.74 19.70 1.72
C MET A 129 -8.01 20.34 1.15
N VAL A 130 -9.00 20.66 2.00
CA VAL A 130 -10.33 21.09 1.53
C VAL A 130 -10.39 22.54 1.08
N HIS A 131 -9.37 23.35 1.39
CA HIS A 131 -9.24 24.74 0.92
C HIS A 131 -8.37 24.87 -0.35
N ASP A 132 -7.78 23.77 -0.85
CA ASP A 132 -7.03 23.82 -2.09
C ASP A 132 -7.98 23.89 -3.30
N LYS A 133 -7.95 25.03 -3.99
CA LYS A 133 -8.82 25.28 -5.14
C LYS A 133 -8.56 24.33 -6.31
N ASP A 134 -7.30 24.04 -6.60
CA ASP A 134 -6.89 23.39 -7.85
C ASP A 134 -6.77 21.88 -7.70
N TYR A 135 -6.31 21.41 -6.54
CA TYR A 135 -6.10 20.00 -6.24
C TYR A 135 -7.33 19.33 -5.65
N PHE A 136 -8.22 20.09 -4.99
CA PHE A 136 -9.39 19.53 -4.33
C PHE A 136 -10.72 20.13 -4.84
N ILE A 137 -11.01 21.40 -4.58
CA ILE A 137 -12.34 22.02 -4.78
C ILE A 137 -12.80 21.90 -6.24
N LYS A 138 -11.97 22.31 -7.22
CA LYS A 138 -12.34 22.24 -8.63
C LYS A 138 -12.57 20.80 -9.10
N PRO A 139 -11.64 19.85 -8.90
CA PRO A 139 -11.86 18.45 -9.30
C PRO A 139 -13.15 17.83 -8.76
N VAL A 140 -13.42 17.98 -7.46
CA VAL A 140 -14.64 17.39 -6.86
C VAL A 140 -15.91 18.11 -7.31
N SER A 141 -15.84 19.42 -7.56
CA SER A 141 -16.95 20.20 -8.11
C SER A 141 -17.27 19.81 -9.55
N TYR A 142 -16.23 19.63 -10.38
CA TYR A 142 -16.40 19.14 -11.75
C TYR A 142 -16.93 17.72 -11.79
N LEU A 143 -16.51 16.84 -10.85
CA LEU A 143 -17.11 15.52 -10.73
C LEU A 143 -18.62 15.61 -10.47
N ALA A 144 -19.06 16.40 -9.48
CA ALA A 144 -20.48 16.58 -9.21
C ALA A 144 -21.22 17.15 -10.43
N HIS A 145 -20.64 18.15 -11.10
CA HIS A 145 -21.19 18.74 -12.32
C HIS A 145 -21.37 17.68 -13.43
N TYR A 146 -20.33 16.90 -13.74
CA TYR A 146 -20.36 15.88 -14.79
C TYR A 146 -21.34 14.74 -14.47
N LEU A 147 -21.56 14.43 -13.20
CA LEU A 147 -22.59 13.49 -12.78
C LEU A 147 -24.02 14.05 -12.90
N GLY A 148 -24.16 15.35 -13.14
CA GLY A 148 -25.44 16.00 -13.38
C GLY A 148 -26.02 16.75 -12.18
N TYR A 149 -25.26 16.90 -11.08
CA TYR A 149 -25.69 17.78 -9.98
C TYR A 149 -25.79 19.23 -10.46
N ALA A 150 -26.83 19.93 -10.01
CA ALA A 150 -27.11 21.31 -10.41
C ALA A 150 -26.39 22.34 -9.53
N TRP A 151 -26.06 23.49 -10.12
CA TRP A 151 -25.56 24.67 -9.39
C TRP A 151 -24.34 24.39 -8.49
N VAL A 152 -23.31 23.78 -9.08
CA VAL A 152 -22.03 23.47 -8.40
C VAL A 152 -21.04 24.65 -8.54
N GLY A 153 -21.44 25.80 -8.01
CA GLY A 153 -20.70 27.08 -8.09
C GLY A 153 -21.45 28.16 -7.33
N GLY A 154 -20.75 29.20 -6.89
CA GLY A 154 -21.37 30.34 -6.21
C GLY A 154 -22.03 31.35 -7.14
N ASN A 155 -22.72 32.33 -6.55
CA ASN A 155 -23.44 33.37 -7.29
C ASN A 155 -22.52 34.37 -8.00
N HIS A 156 -21.28 34.52 -7.54
CA HIS A 156 -20.35 35.54 -8.02
C HIS A 156 -19.33 35.00 -9.04
N SER A 157 -19.48 33.77 -9.51
CA SER A 157 -18.70 33.22 -10.62
C SER A 157 -19.57 32.45 -11.63
N PRO A 158 -19.30 32.57 -12.94
CA PRO A 158 -19.99 31.75 -13.94
C PRO A 158 -19.39 30.34 -14.07
N TYR A 159 -18.33 30.01 -13.32
CA TYR A 159 -17.58 28.75 -13.49
C TYR A 159 -17.85 27.74 -12.36
N VAL A 160 -17.84 26.45 -12.73
CA VAL A 160 -17.99 25.33 -11.79
C VAL A 160 -16.83 25.32 -10.79
N GLY A 161 -17.15 25.11 -9.51
CA GLY A 161 -16.16 25.03 -8.42
C GLY A 161 -15.48 26.35 -8.08
N GLU A 162 -16.05 27.48 -8.52
CA GLU A 162 -15.63 28.81 -8.10
C GLU A 162 -16.68 29.46 -7.20
N ASP A 163 -16.24 30.43 -6.40
CA ASP A 163 -17.08 31.08 -5.38
C ASP A 163 -17.70 30.03 -4.42
N MET A 164 -16.86 29.13 -3.91
CA MET A 164 -17.26 28.04 -3.03
C MET A 164 -16.91 28.39 -1.59
N ASP A 165 -17.90 28.35 -0.70
CA ASP A 165 -17.71 28.43 0.74
C ASP A 165 -17.28 27.06 1.28
N VAL A 166 -16.30 27.07 2.17
CA VAL A 166 -15.82 25.88 2.88
C VAL A 166 -16.07 26.05 4.37
N THR A 167 -16.94 25.22 4.93
CA THR A 167 -17.39 25.32 6.32
C THR A 167 -17.06 24.05 7.07
N ARG A 168 -16.47 24.17 8.26
CA ARG A 168 -16.22 23.03 9.14
C ARG A 168 -17.53 22.52 9.74
N LEU A 169 -17.71 21.21 9.73
CA LEU A 169 -18.78 20.49 10.42
C LEU A 169 -18.20 19.73 11.62
N SER A 170 -19.06 19.14 12.46
CA SER A 170 -18.61 18.32 13.60
C SER A 170 -17.86 17.06 13.16
N ASP A 171 -18.19 16.51 11.99
CA ASP A 171 -17.69 15.23 11.48
C ASP A 171 -17.01 15.34 10.10
N GLY A 172 -16.61 16.56 9.71
CA GLY A 172 -15.98 16.78 8.41
C GLY A 172 -16.06 18.24 7.94
N TRP A 173 -16.12 18.41 6.62
CA TRP A 173 -16.14 19.71 5.95
C TRP A 173 -17.25 19.75 4.90
N LEU A 174 -17.88 20.91 4.74
CA LEU A 174 -18.88 21.17 3.72
C LEU A 174 -18.35 22.19 2.73
N ILE A 175 -18.36 21.83 1.45
CA ILE A 175 -18.04 22.71 0.34
C ILE A 175 -19.34 22.98 -0.41
N LYS A 176 -19.73 24.24 -0.55
CA LYS A 176 -20.98 24.63 -1.21
C LYS A 176 -20.82 25.97 -1.90
N GLY A 177 -21.45 26.15 -3.06
CA GLY A 177 -21.43 27.43 -3.75
C GLY A 177 -22.01 28.54 -2.87
N ASN A 178 -21.32 29.67 -2.79
CA ASN A 178 -21.79 30.85 -2.08
C ASN A 178 -23.15 31.27 -2.66
N ASN A 179 -24.10 31.50 -1.76
CA ASN A 179 -25.48 31.79 -2.11
C ASN A 179 -25.92 33.20 -1.71
N ASP A 180 -24.97 34.07 -1.37
CA ASP A 180 -25.24 35.47 -1.06
C ASP A 180 -25.63 36.23 -2.33
N GLY A 181 -26.46 37.26 -2.15
CA GLY A 181 -26.98 38.05 -3.26
C GLY A 181 -28.05 37.32 -4.11
N GLY A 182 -28.25 37.80 -5.33
CA GLY A 182 -29.22 37.24 -6.27
C GLY A 182 -28.59 36.19 -7.19
N CYS A 183 -29.41 35.27 -7.69
CA CYS A 183 -29.01 34.31 -8.72
C CYS A 183 -30.07 34.21 -9.81
N SER A 184 -29.67 33.77 -11.01
CA SER A 184 -30.57 33.54 -12.13
C SER A 184 -30.59 32.06 -12.52
N GLY A 185 -31.76 31.57 -12.93
CA GLY A 185 -32.00 30.20 -13.36
C GLY A 185 -32.85 29.38 -12.40
N TYR A 186 -33.48 28.34 -12.94
CA TYR A 186 -34.43 27.51 -12.20
C TYR A 186 -33.79 26.85 -10.98
N ARG A 187 -34.34 27.12 -9.78
CA ARG A 187 -33.83 26.63 -8.48
C ARG A 187 -32.37 27.00 -8.21
N CYS A 188 -31.89 28.14 -8.72
CA CYS A 188 -30.50 28.54 -8.53
C CYS A 188 -30.08 28.66 -7.05
N GLY A 189 -31.00 28.97 -6.13
CA GLY A 189 -30.71 29.00 -4.69
C GLY A 189 -30.44 27.63 -4.05
N GLU A 190 -30.78 26.54 -4.73
CA GLU A 190 -30.57 25.17 -4.25
C GLU A 190 -29.21 24.62 -4.71
N LYS A 191 -28.14 25.28 -4.25
CA LYS A 191 -26.76 24.90 -4.57
C LYS A 191 -26.43 23.49 -4.11
N SER A 192 -25.82 22.70 -4.98
CA SER A 192 -25.24 21.42 -4.60
C SER A 192 -24.11 21.60 -3.59
N SER A 193 -24.01 20.64 -2.68
CA SER A 193 -22.99 20.60 -1.65
C SER A 193 -22.17 19.31 -1.73
N ILE A 194 -20.90 19.43 -1.34
CA ILE A 194 -19.93 18.35 -1.28
C ILE A 194 -19.46 18.27 0.16
N LYS A 195 -19.82 17.19 0.86
CA LYS A 195 -19.35 16.90 2.22
C LYS A 195 -18.14 15.97 2.14
N VAL A 196 -17.09 16.29 2.89
CA VAL A 196 -15.89 15.48 3.07
C VAL A 196 -15.85 15.01 4.51
N SER A 197 -15.86 13.70 4.75
CA SER A 197 -15.97 13.13 6.09
C SER A 197 -15.26 11.79 6.21
N ASN A 198 -15.30 11.18 7.40
CA ASN A 198 -14.76 9.85 7.66
C ASN A 198 -13.28 9.74 7.27
N PHE A 199 -12.50 10.74 7.67
CA PHE A 199 -11.06 10.76 7.44
C PHE A 199 -10.39 9.58 8.14
N SER A 200 -9.48 8.91 7.42
CA SER A 200 -8.59 7.92 7.99
C SER A 200 -7.20 8.04 7.39
N TYR A 201 -6.20 7.74 8.21
CA TYR A 201 -4.79 7.93 7.88
C TYR A 201 -4.09 6.59 7.98
N THR A 202 -3.49 6.12 6.89
CA THR A 202 -2.75 4.85 6.88
C THR A 202 -1.28 5.11 6.67
N LEU A 203 -0.44 4.73 7.62
CA LEU A 203 1.02 4.81 7.48
C LEU A 203 1.50 3.95 6.30
N GLU A 204 2.43 4.47 5.51
CA GLU A 204 3.15 3.75 4.45
C GLU A 204 4.59 3.45 4.93
N PRO A 205 4.91 2.23 5.38
CA PRO A 205 6.25 1.89 5.90
C PRO A 205 7.39 2.16 4.90
N ASP A 206 7.14 1.87 3.62
CA ASP A 206 8.13 2.01 2.54
C ASP A 206 8.44 3.48 2.18
N SER A 207 7.73 4.44 2.78
CA SER A 207 7.95 5.87 2.58
C SER A 207 8.92 6.49 3.59
N PHE A 208 9.58 5.65 4.39
CA PHE A 208 10.54 6.07 5.40
C PHE A 208 11.65 6.96 4.84
N SER A 209 11.92 8.05 5.54
CA SER A 209 13.09 8.88 5.36
C SER A 209 13.54 9.42 6.71
N HIS A 210 14.79 9.90 6.77
CA HIS A 210 15.36 10.42 8.00
C HIS A 210 16.20 11.68 7.74
N GLY A 211 16.33 12.49 8.79
CA GLY A 211 17.24 13.63 8.83
C GLY A 211 18.67 13.19 9.13
N GLN A 212 19.47 14.13 9.67
CA GLN A 212 20.84 13.83 10.06
C GLN A 212 20.88 12.80 11.20
N VAL A 213 21.71 11.78 11.03
CA VAL A 213 21.94 10.73 12.03
C VAL A 213 23.02 11.16 13.02
N THR A 214 22.77 10.94 14.31
CA THR A 214 23.74 11.11 15.40
C THR A 214 23.95 9.76 16.09
N GLU A 215 25.20 9.33 16.22
CA GLU A 215 25.58 8.07 16.86
C GLU A 215 26.70 8.28 17.88
N SER A 216 26.64 7.56 19.00
CA SER A 216 27.74 7.56 19.99
C SER A 216 28.98 6.79 19.51
N GLY A 217 28.83 5.93 18.51
CA GLY A 217 29.80 4.88 18.22
C GLY A 217 29.86 3.83 19.33
N LYS A 218 30.83 2.90 19.22
CA LYS A 218 30.97 1.76 20.14
C LYS A 218 31.56 2.20 21.47
N GLN A 219 30.76 2.13 22.54
CA GLN A 219 31.22 2.35 23.90
C GLN A 219 31.47 1.00 24.59
N LEU A 220 32.69 0.75 25.06
CA LEU A 220 33.01 -0.43 25.87
C LEU A 220 32.36 -0.31 27.25
N ILE A 221 31.55 -1.28 27.62
CA ILE A 221 30.84 -1.33 28.90
C ILE A 221 31.52 -2.28 29.87
N LYS A 222 31.77 -3.51 29.42
CA LYS A 222 32.39 -4.54 30.26
C LYS A 222 33.26 -5.46 29.42
N THR A 223 34.25 -6.07 30.05
CA THR A 223 35.05 -7.13 29.45
C THR A 223 34.84 -8.39 30.25
N ILE A 224 34.37 -9.45 29.60
CA ILE A 224 34.34 -10.80 30.17
C ILE A 224 35.70 -11.44 29.89
N THR A 225 36.32 -11.99 30.93
CA THR A 225 37.57 -12.73 30.80
C THR A 225 37.43 -14.13 31.39
N ALA A 226 38.07 -15.10 30.76
CA ALA A 226 38.21 -16.45 31.26
C ALA A 226 39.50 -17.06 30.73
N ASN A 227 39.86 -18.23 31.24
CA ASN A 227 41.00 -19.01 30.77
C ASN A 227 40.52 -20.37 30.30
N ALA A 228 40.73 -20.70 29.02
CA ALA A 228 40.50 -22.05 28.51
C ALA A 228 41.74 -22.90 28.80
N THR A 229 41.60 -23.86 29.69
CA THR A 229 42.71 -24.65 30.22
C THR A 229 42.61 -26.09 29.77
N ASN A 230 43.67 -26.58 29.12
CA ASN A 230 43.78 -27.97 28.69
C ASN A 230 44.54 -28.79 29.74
N TYR A 231 43.90 -29.84 30.25
CA TYR A 231 44.46 -30.76 31.25
C TYR A 231 45.02 -32.05 30.63
N THR A 232 44.98 -32.18 29.31
CA THR A 232 45.39 -33.38 28.57
C THR A 232 46.82 -33.24 28.02
N ASP A 233 47.40 -34.39 27.63
CA ASP A 233 48.71 -34.47 26.99
C ASP A 233 48.70 -34.10 25.50
N LEU A 234 47.52 -33.86 24.92
CA LEU A 234 47.35 -33.57 23.49
C LEU A 234 46.75 -32.17 23.28
N PRO A 235 47.09 -31.46 22.19
CA PRO A 235 46.39 -30.25 21.81
C PRO A 235 44.90 -30.54 21.60
N GLN A 236 44.02 -29.67 22.09
CA GLN A 236 42.57 -29.84 21.98
C GLN A 236 41.98 -28.65 21.22
N GLN A 237 41.17 -28.94 20.19
CA GLN A 237 40.35 -27.91 19.53
C GLN A 237 38.97 -27.87 20.19
N VAL A 238 38.51 -26.66 20.51
CA VAL A 238 37.27 -26.43 21.25
C VAL A 238 36.49 -25.30 20.62
N VAL A 239 35.19 -25.26 20.90
CA VAL A 239 34.31 -24.14 20.57
C VAL A 239 34.00 -23.40 21.86
N VAL A 240 34.38 -22.14 21.92
CA VAL A 240 33.98 -21.22 22.98
C VAL A 240 32.79 -20.44 22.47
N THR A 241 31.66 -20.52 23.17
CA THR A 241 30.41 -19.86 22.77
C THR A 241 29.99 -18.88 23.85
N LEU A 242 29.87 -17.60 23.51
CA LEU A 242 29.14 -16.62 24.30
C LEU A 242 27.69 -16.61 23.81
N LYS A 243 26.72 -16.85 24.69
CA LYS A 243 25.30 -16.69 24.42
C LYS A 243 24.72 -15.68 25.40
N TYR A 244 23.97 -14.71 24.91
CA TYR A 244 23.36 -13.66 25.71
C TYR A 244 22.09 -13.13 25.03
N ASP A 245 21.21 -12.52 25.81
CA ASP A 245 20.10 -11.74 25.30
C ASP A 245 20.55 -10.29 25.15
N LYS A 246 20.58 -9.80 23.91
CA LYS A 246 20.74 -8.36 23.66
C LYS A 246 19.39 -7.68 23.83
N ALA A 247 19.37 -6.56 24.55
CA ALA A 247 18.24 -5.66 24.54
C ALA A 247 18.42 -4.58 23.44
N THR A 248 17.31 -4.06 22.96
CA THR A 248 17.26 -2.81 22.21
C THR A 248 16.21 -1.94 22.87
N ASN A 249 16.68 -0.92 23.56
CA ASN A 249 15.80 0.09 24.14
C ASN A 249 15.58 1.17 23.10
N TRP A 250 14.33 1.46 22.78
CA TRP A 250 14.01 2.47 21.79
C TRP A 250 12.89 3.38 22.26
N SER A 251 12.89 4.58 21.73
CA SER A 251 11.83 5.54 21.92
C SER A 251 11.63 6.37 20.67
N LYS A 252 10.43 6.93 20.53
CA LYS A 252 10.14 7.93 19.52
C LYS A 252 9.28 9.05 20.08
N THR A 253 9.39 10.21 19.47
CA THR A 253 8.46 11.33 19.64
C THR A 253 7.51 11.43 18.44
N ASP A 254 6.43 12.19 18.60
CA ASP A 254 5.53 12.55 17.52
C ASP A 254 5.42 14.07 17.52
N THR A 255 5.78 14.72 16.41
CA THR A 255 5.81 16.19 16.33
C THR A 255 4.41 16.81 16.37
N TYR A 256 3.41 16.11 15.79
CA TYR A 256 2.04 16.61 15.63
C TYR A 256 1.00 15.56 16.02
N SER A 257 -0.20 16.02 16.35
CA SER A 257 -1.32 15.18 16.82
C SER A 257 -1.93 14.27 15.75
N LEU A 258 -1.63 14.48 14.46
CA LEU A 258 -2.08 13.58 13.39
C LEU A 258 -1.69 12.11 13.66
N SER A 259 -0.53 11.91 14.29
CA SER A 259 -0.01 10.61 14.74
C SER A 259 -1.04 9.77 15.52
N GLU A 260 -1.93 10.41 16.28
CA GLU A 260 -2.97 9.75 17.09
C GLU A 260 -4.06 9.09 16.24
N LYS A 261 -4.21 9.50 14.98
CA LYS A 261 -5.19 8.97 14.04
C LYS A 261 -4.58 8.06 12.97
N VAL A 262 -3.26 7.92 12.97
CA VAL A 262 -2.54 7.13 11.97
C VAL A 262 -2.57 5.66 12.36
N GLY A 263 -3.27 4.87 11.54
CA GLY A 263 -3.32 3.42 11.62
C GLY A 263 -2.24 2.75 10.76
N ILE A 264 -1.96 1.49 11.07
CA ILE A 264 -0.90 0.70 10.44
C ILE A 264 -1.54 -0.59 9.91
N LYS A 265 -1.46 -0.81 8.60
CA LYS A 265 -2.12 -1.99 7.97
C LYS A 265 -1.39 -3.30 8.23
N LYS A 266 -0.06 -3.25 8.36
CA LYS A 266 0.79 -4.44 8.50
C LYS A 266 1.95 -4.13 9.43
N THR A 267 2.21 -5.02 10.38
CA THR A 267 3.39 -4.98 11.24
C THR A 267 4.68 -4.91 10.41
N PHE A 268 5.62 -4.06 10.81
CA PHE A 268 6.88 -3.87 10.09
C PHE A 268 8.03 -3.52 11.04
N GLN A 269 9.26 -3.67 10.56
CA GLN A 269 10.48 -3.31 11.28
C GLN A 269 10.94 -1.91 10.87
N ILE A 270 11.33 -1.07 11.83
CA ILE A 270 11.96 0.22 11.53
C ILE A 270 13.24 -0.03 10.71
N PRO A 271 13.43 0.63 9.56
CA PRO A 271 14.61 0.43 8.71
C PRO A 271 15.91 0.73 9.46
N GLN A 272 16.97 -0.04 9.19
CA GLN A 272 18.32 0.27 9.65
C GLN A 272 18.86 1.48 8.87
N VAL A 273 19.41 2.46 9.58
CA VAL A 273 19.98 3.67 8.95
C VAL A 273 21.50 3.79 9.13
N SER A 274 22.11 2.87 9.88
CA SER A 274 23.54 2.91 10.17
C SER A 274 24.15 1.55 10.53
N SER A 275 25.42 1.57 10.98
CA SER A 275 26.12 0.39 11.50
C SER A 275 25.70 -0.03 12.91
N THR A 276 24.96 0.81 13.62
CA THR A 276 24.40 0.46 14.93
C THR A 276 23.14 -0.39 14.69
N GLU A 277 23.26 -1.70 14.91
CA GLU A 277 22.14 -2.63 14.73
C GLU A 277 21.08 -2.47 15.81
N TYR A 278 19.81 -2.32 15.41
CA TYR A 278 18.65 -2.34 16.31
C TYR A 278 17.51 -3.15 15.69
N SER A 279 16.61 -3.71 16.51
CA SER A 279 15.42 -4.42 16.01
C SER A 279 14.18 -3.86 16.69
N VAL A 280 13.40 -3.09 15.93
CA VAL A 280 12.22 -2.38 16.44
C VAL A 280 11.02 -2.70 15.55
N GLU A 281 10.09 -3.46 16.12
CA GLU A 281 8.83 -3.80 15.48
C GLU A 281 7.74 -2.78 15.80
N ILE A 282 7.06 -2.28 14.78
CA ILE A 282 5.86 -1.48 14.91
C ILE A 282 4.66 -2.35 14.52
N SER A 283 3.74 -2.55 15.46
CA SER A 283 2.56 -3.40 15.33
C SER A 283 1.43 -2.74 14.54
N SER A 284 0.69 -3.54 13.76
CA SER A 284 -0.56 -3.12 13.11
C SER A 284 -1.78 -3.04 14.04
N THR A 285 -1.68 -3.52 15.29
CA THR A 285 -2.81 -3.57 16.23
C THR A 285 -3.01 -2.30 17.04
N GLN A 286 -2.05 -1.36 16.98
CA GLN A 286 -2.05 -0.11 17.73
C GLN A 286 -1.85 1.06 16.78
N SER A 287 -2.30 2.24 17.19
CA SER A 287 -2.03 3.48 16.45
C SER A 287 -0.54 3.84 16.50
N TRP A 288 -0.10 4.73 15.61
CA TRP A 288 1.28 5.20 15.59
C TRP A 288 1.68 5.91 16.89
N ALA A 289 0.81 6.78 17.42
CA ALA A 289 1.11 7.55 18.64
C ALA A 289 1.16 6.71 19.93
N GLU A 290 0.54 5.53 19.96
CA GLU A 290 0.56 4.64 21.14
C GLU A 290 1.90 3.90 21.29
N GLN A 291 2.66 3.76 20.20
CA GLN A 291 3.91 2.99 20.15
C GLN A 291 5.14 3.90 20.33
N LYS A 292 5.28 4.52 21.51
CA LYS A 292 6.33 5.54 21.77
C LYS A 292 7.69 4.99 22.19
N GLY A 293 7.81 3.68 22.36
CA GLY A 293 9.05 3.06 22.78
C GLY A 293 8.83 1.71 23.45
N GLY A 294 9.93 1.08 23.80
CA GLY A 294 9.93 -0.21 24.47
C GLY A 294 11.32 -0.82 24.54
N ALA A 295 11.37 -2.06 25.02
CA ALA A 295 12.56 -2.89 25.00
C ALA A 295 12.24 -4.15 24.21
N THR A 296 13.03 -4.44 23.18
CA THR A 296 13.01 -5.73 22.49
C THR A 296 14.22 -6.55 22.93
N THR A 297 14.05 -7.85 23.13
CA THR A 297 15.14 -8.74 23.53
C THR A 297 15.30 -9.85 22.51
N GLU A 298 16.54 -10.08 22.06
CA GLU A 298 16.90 -11.13 21.12
C GLU A 298 18.08 -11.94 21.67
N THR A 299 17.97 -13.27 21.63
CA THR A 299 19.08 -14.14 22.03
C THR A 299 20.09 -14.26 20.89
N VAL A 300 21.35 -13.91 21.15
CA VAL A 300 22.45 -13.95 20.19
C VAL A 300 23.58 -14.83 20.71
N SER A 301 24.33 -15.44 19.80
CA SER A 301 25.52 -16.23 20.11
C SER A 301 26.72 -15.82 19.27
N VAL A 302 27.90 -15.73 19.90
CA VAL A 302 29.20 -15.50 19.26
C VAL A 302 30.09 -16.69 19.57
N GLU A 303 30.85 -17.18 18.58
CA GLU A 303 31.73 -18.35 18.73
C GLU A 303 33.18 -18.06 18.34
N ALA A 304 34.13 -18.71 19.02
CA ALA A 304 35.50 -18.85 18.58
C ALA A 304 35.97 -20.30 18.71
N ARG A 305 36.93 -20.70 17.87
CA ARG A 305 37.41 -22.09 17.79
C ARG A 305 38.90 -22.22 18.07
N PRO A 306 39.38 -21.94 19.30
CA PRO A 306 40.79 -22.01 19.63
C PRO A 306 41.31 -23.46 19.68
N THR A 307 42.61 -23.61 19.40
CA THR A 307 43.37 -24.81 19.73
C THR A 307 44.19 -24.53 20.99
N VAL A 308 43.96 -25.31 22.06
CA VAL A 308 44.65 -25.15 23.34
C VAL A 308 45.75 -26.22 23.46
N PRO A 309 47.05 -25.84 23.53
CA PRO A 309 48.14 -26.79 23.67
C PRO A 309 48.05 -27.64 24.95
N PRO A 310 48.74 -28.80 25.02
CA PRO A 310 48.79 -29.65 26.21
C PRO A 310 49.23 -28.87 27.45
N HIS A 311 48.61 -29.16 28.59
CA HIS A 311 48.98 -28.60 29.90
C HIS A 311 49.17 -27.07 29.93
N SER A 312 48.43 -26.37 29.08
CA SER A 312 48.50 -24.92 28.92
C SER A 312 47.16 -24.26 29.17
N SER A 313 47.19 -22.94 29.29
CA SER A 313 46.00 -22.11 29.41
C SER A 313 46.06 -20.98 28.40
N VAL A 314 44.99 -20.75 27.65
CA VAL A 314 44.85 -19.60 26.75
C VAL A 314 43.83 -18.62 27.34
N PRO A 315 44.16 -17.32 27.46
CA PRO A 315 43.20 -16.33 27.92
C PRO A 315 42.17 -16.07 26.83
N VAL A 316 40.91 -16.01 27.24
CA VAL A 316 39.72 -15.72 26.44
C VAL A 316 39.17 -14.39 26.93
N ARG A 317 38.90 -13.48 25.99
CA ARG A 317 38.35 -12.16 26.29
C ARG A 317 37.19 -11.85 25.36
N VAL A 318 36.11 -11.32 25.92
CA VAL A 318 34.98 -10.81 25.13
C VAL A 318 34.61 -9.42 25.62
N ALA A 319 34.60 -8.46 24.71
CA ALA A 319 34.22 -7.09 25.00
C ALA A 319 32.70 -6.90 24.77
N LEU A 320 32.02 -6.28 25.72
CA LEU A 320 30.60 -5.94 25.65
C LEU A 320 30.47 -4.44 25.40
N TYR A 321 29.68 -4.07 24.41
CA TYR A 321 29.54 -2.71 23.92
C TYR A 321 28.08 -2.22 23.98
N LYS A 322 27.94 -0.90 24.08
CA LYS A 322 26.72 -0.16 23.77
C LYS A 322 26.96 0.77 22.60
N SER A 323 25.93 0.96 21.79
CA SER A 323 25.89 2.04 20.81
C SER A 323 24.48 2.62 20.80
N ASN A 324 24.38 3.94 20.72
CA ASN A 324 23.12 4.63 20.54
C ASN A 324 23.07 5.33 19.19
N ILE A 325 21.85 5.50 18.72
CA ILE A 325 21.52 6.21 17.51
C ILE A 325 20.30 7.09 17.73
N SER A 326 20.33 8.29 17.15
CA SER A 326 19.18 9.18 17.09
C SER A 326 19.10 9.88 15.75
N TYR A 327 17.88 10.11 15.27
CA TYR A 327 17.61 10.86 14.05
C TYR A 327 16.16 11.36 14.00
N PRO A 328 15.91 12.51 13.37
CA PRO A 328 14.55 12.88 12.95
C PRO A 328 14.06 11.86 11.91
N TYR A 329 12.86 11.33 12.07
CA TYR A 329 12.23 10.44 11.10
C TYR A 329 11.07 11.12 10.40
N GLU A 330 10.77 10.64 9.20
CA GLU A 330 9.56 10.98 8.46
C GLU A 330 9.01 9.72 7.75
N PHE A 331 7.72 9.47 7.95
CA PHE A 331 6.91 8.58 7.13
C PHE A 331 5.80 9.37 6.44
N LYS A 332 5.22 8.82 5.38
CA LYS A 332 3.97 9.29 4.79
C LYS A 332 2.80 8.48 5.32
N ALA A 333 1.69 9.15 5.53
CA ALA A 333 0.39 8.55 5.78
C ALA A 333 -0.57 8.91 4.64
N GLU A 334 -1.16 7.90 4.01
CA GLU A 334 -2.20 8.05 3.00
C GLU A 334 -3.49 8.55 3.67
N VAL A 335 -4.05 9.64 3.13
CA VAL A 335 -5.28 10.29 3.60
C VAL A 335 -6.45 9.75 2.79
N ASN A 336 -7.37 9.07 3.46
CA ASN A 336 -8.59 8.52 2.87
C ASN A 336 -9.81 9.21 3.46
N TYR A 337 -10.89 9.33 2.69
CA TYR A 337 -12.09 10.04 3.10
C TYR A 337 -13.31 9.62 2.27
N ASP A 338 -14.49 9.88 2.82
CA ASP A 338 -15.76 9.80 2.09
C ASP A 338 -16.09 11.18 1.48
N LEU A 339 -16.51 11.16 0.21
CA LEU A 339 -16.96 12.31 -0.56
C LEU A 339 -18.45 12.18 -0.85
N THR A 340 -19.29 12.90 -0.11
CA THR A 340 -20.75 12.87 -0.26
C THR A 340 -21.23 14.06 -1.07
N MET A 341 -21.84 13.79 -2.22
CA MET A 341 -22.46 14.81 -3.08
C MET A 341 -23.95 14.85 -2.84
N LYS A 342 -24.47 16.04 -2.55
CA LYS A 342 -25.89 16.27 -2.29
C LYS A 342 -26.42 17.45 -3.10
N GLY A 343 -27.58 17.27 -3.71
CA GLY A 343 -28.28 18.31 -4.46
C GLY A 343 -29.21 17.68 -5.49
N PHE A 344 -29.90 18.48 -6.30
CA PHE A 344 -30.81 17.91 -7.30
C PHE A 344 -30.09 17.62 -8.62
N LEU A 345 -30.52 16.55 -9.30
CA LEU A 345 -30.01 16.21 -10.63
C LEU A 345 -30.68 17.06 -11.71
N ARG A 346 -29.91 17.53 -12.70
CA ARG A 346 -30.40 18.33 -13.82
C ARG A 346 -31.42 17.55 -14.66
N TRP A 347 -32.41 18.27 -15.18
CA TRP A 347 -33.40 17.73 -16.12
C TRP A 347 -32.73 17.37 -17.45
N GLY A 348 -32.93 16.14 -17.93
CA GLY A 348 -32.44 15.70 -19.24
C GLY A 348 -30.92 15.68 -19.41
N GLY A 349 -30.16 15.74 -18.31
CA GLY A 349 -28.69 15.83 -18.36
C GLY A 349 -28.03 15.43 -17.05
N ASN A 350 -28.14 14.15 -16.69
CA ASN A 350 -27.49 13.59 -15.51
C ASN A 350 -27.04 12.15 -15.76
N ALA A 351 -26.07 11.70 -14.97
CA ALA A 351 -25.42 10.41 -15.17
C ALA A 351 -26.00 9.29 -14.30
N TRP A 352 -27.09 9.52 -13.56
CA TRP A 352 -27.67 8.43 -12.79
C TRP A 352 -28.25 7.38 -13.76
N TYR A 353 -28.08 6.09 -13.47
CA TYR A 353 -28.35 5.03 -14.46
C TYR A 353 -29.79 4.99 -15.01
N THR A 354 -30.78 5.53 -14.28
CA THR A 354 -32.17 5.65 -14.76
C THR A 354 -32.48 6.96 -15.47
N HIS A 355 -31.53 7.90 -15.55
CA HIS A 355 -31.65 9.20 -16.21
C HIS A 355 -32.92 9.98 -15.79
N PRO A 356 -33.19 10.18 -14.48
CA PRO A 356 -34.41 10.82 -14.01
C PRO A 356 -34.55 12.24 -14.55
N THR A 357 -35.75 12.58 -15.02
CA THR A 357 -36.08 13.91 -15.57
C THR A 357 -36.89 14.77 -14.60
N ASN A 358 -37.29 14.26 -13.43
CA ASN A 358 -38.10 14.98 -12.45
C ASN A 358 -37.28 15.88 -11.49
N ARG A 359 -35.99 16.10 -11.76
CA ARG A 359 -35.06 16.87 -10.92
C ARG A 359 -35.05 16.43 -9.44
N PRO A 360 -34.85 15.14 -9.16
CA PRO A 360 -34.91 14.61 -7.82
C PRO A 360 -33.74 15.15 -6.99
N THR A 361 -33.97 15.41 -5.70
CA THR A 361 -32.88 15.57 -4.73
C THR A 361 -32.16 14.24 -4.60
N TRP A 362 -30.85 14.26 -4.75
CA TRP A 362 -30.00 13.08 -4.79
C TRP A 362 -28.85 13.22 -3.79
N GLU A 363 -28.47 12.11 -3.20
CA GLU A 363 -27.32 12.01 -2.30
C GLU A 363 -26.56 10.73 -2.62
N HIS A 364 -25.25 10.84 -2.84
CA HIS A 364 -24.40 9.69 -3.12
C HIS A 364 -23.01 9.91 -2.51
N THR A 365 -22.42 8.84 -1.98
CA THR A 365 -21.10 8.89 -1.32
C THR A 365 -20.11 8.02 -2.06
N PHE A 366 -18.96 8.60 -2.42
CA PHE A 366 -17.80 7.89 -2.92
C PHE A 366 -16.75 7.73 -1.82
N ALA A 367 -16.08 6.59 -1.78
CA ALA A 367 -14.93 6.36 -0.90
C ALA A 367 -13.66 6.67 -1.70
N VAL A 368 -12.91 7.69 -1.29
CA VAL A 368 -11.62 8.04 -1.87
C VAL A 368 -10.52 7.41 -1.01
N GLY A 369 -9.83 6.43 -1.58
CA GLY A 369 -8.87 5.58 -0.87
C GLY A 369 -9.09 4.10 -1.19
N PRO A 370 -8.93 3.19 -0.21
CA PRO A 370 -9.15 1.76 -0.39
C PRO A 370 -10.54 1.42 -0.93
N PHE A 371 -10.61 0.34 -1.72
CA PHE A 371 -11.88 -0.23 -2.15
C PHE A 371 -12.68 -0.71 -0.94
N ARG A 372 -13.90 -0.18 -0.77
CA ARG A 372 -14.87 -0.63 0.24
C ARG A 372 -15.97 -1.49 -0.39
N ASP A 373 -16.63 -0.95 -1.41
CA ASP A 373 -17.74 -1.58 -2.09
C ASP A 373 -17.88 -1.04 -3.53
N LYS A 374 -18.72 -1.71 -4.34
CA LYS A 374 -18.95 -1.33 -5.74
C LYS A 374 -19.64 0.03 -5.90
N ALA A 375 -20.52 0.41 -4.97
CA ALA A 375 -21.35 1.61 -5.06
C ALA A 375 -20.56 2.90 -4.83
N SER A 376 -19.57 2.84 -3.94
CA SER A 376 -18.73 3.97 -3.54
C SER A 376 -17.40 4.04 -4.30
N SER A 377 -17.03 3.00 -5.06
CA SER A 377 -15.78 3.00 -5.84
C SER A 377 -15.97 3.52 -7.26
N ILE A 378 -15.46 4.73 -7.52
CA ILE A 378 -15.41 5.32 -8.88
C ILE A 378 -14.63 4.41 -9.82
N ARG A 379 -13.44 3.94 -9.40
CA ARG A 379 -12.56 3.12 -10.25
C ARG A 379 -13.22 1.80 -10.64
N TYR A 380 -13.88 1.13 -9.70
CA TYR A 380 -14.65 -0.08 -10.01
C TYR A 380 -15.71 0.18 -11.07
N GLN A 381 -16.54 1.21 -10.90
CA GLN A 381 -17.63 1.50 -11.83
C GLN A 381 -17.11 1.92 -13.20
N TRP A 382 -16.05 2.73 -13.23
CA TRP A 382 -15.39 3.15 -14.47
C TRP A 382 -14.81 1.96 -15.23
N ASP A 383 -14.06 1.10 -14.56
CA ASP A 383 -13.41 -0.06 -15.19
C ASP A 383 -14.42 -1.11 -15.64
N LYS A 384 -15.62 -1.13 -15.06
CA LYS A 384 -16.72 -2.05 -15.42
C LYS A 384 -17.82 -1.41 -16.27
N ARG A 385 -17.64 -0.18 -16.75
CA ARG A 385 -18.64 0.56 -17.54
C ARG A 385 -19.11 -0.14 -18.82
N TYR A 386 -18.31 -1.08 -19.35
CA TYR A 386 -18.66 -1.86 -20.54
C TYR A 386 -19.57 -3.07 -20.24
N ILE A 387 -19.80 -3.41 -18.97
CA ILE A 387 -20.63 -4.54 -18.54
C ILE A 387 -22.02 -4.01 -18.14
N PRO A 388 -23.07 -4.18 -18.95
CA PRO A 388 -24.38 -3.59 -18.67
C PRO A 388 -24.97 -3.98 -17.29
N GLY A 389 -24.71 -5.21 -16.83
CA GLY A 389 -25.19 -5.69 -15.53
C GLY A 389 -24.51 -5.06 -14.30
N GLU A 390 -23.39 -4.36 -14.48
CA GLU A 390 -22.67 -3.66 -13.39
C GLU A 390 -23.05 -2.16 -13.31
N VAL A 391 -23.74 -1.61 -14.30
CA VAL A 391 -24.19 -0.21 -14.32
C VAL A 391 -25.46 -0.06 -13.47
N LYS A 392 -25.27 0.11 -12.15
CA LYS A 392 -26.36 0.24 -11.15
C LYS A 392 -26.39 1.58 -10.42
N TRP A 393 -25.43 2.46 -10.68
CA TRP A 393 -25.30 3.76 -10.02
C TRP A 393 -25.10 4.86 -11.05
N TRP A 394 -23.86 5.11 -11.46
CA TRP A 394 -23.51 6.14 -12.42
C TRP A 394 -23.18 5.53 -13.78
N ASP A 395 -23.80 6.05 -14.82
CA ASP A 395 -23.55 5.75 -16.22
C ASP A 395 -22.34 6.54 -16.71
N TRP A 396 -21.16 5.98 -16.52
CA TRP A 396 -19.91 6.60 -16.94
C TRP A 396 -19.80 6.71 -18.47
N ASN A 397 -20.44 5.82 -19.24
CA ASN A 397 -20.47 5.95 -20.71
C ASN A 397 -21.25 7.20 -21.13
N TRP A 398 -22.35 7.52 -20.43
CA TRP A 398 -23.07 8.77 -20.65
C TRP A 398 -22.18 9.99 -20.38
N THR A 399 -21.43 10.01 -19.27
CA THR A 399 -20.50 11.12 -18.99
C THR A 399 -19.41 11.27 -20.05
N ILE A 400 -18.90 10.16 -20.58
CA ILE A 400 -17.93 10.16 -21.68
C ILE A 400 -18.58 10.70 -22.97
N GLY A 401 -19.84 10.34 -23.23
CA GLY A 401 -20.59 10.86 -24.37
C GLY A 401 -20.81 12.38 -24.32
N ASP A 402 -21.10 12.93 -23.13
CA ASP A 402 -21.40 14.35 -22.94
C ASP A 402 -20.12 15.23 -22.85
N TYR A 403 -19.09 14.75 -22.16
CA TYR A 403 -17.89 15.55 -21.84
C TYR A 403 -16.59 15.08 -22.53
N GLY A 404 -16.58 13.89 -23.13
CA GLY A 404 -15.42 13.28 -23.77
C GLY A 404 -14.53 12.48 -22.80
N LEU A 405 -13.92 11.40 -23.33
CA LEU A 405 -13.12 10.44 -22.55
C LEU A 405 -11.93 11.11 -21.83
N SER A 406 -11.17 11.94 -22.55
CA SER A 406 -9.97 12.60 -22.00
C SER A 406 -10.30 13.57 -20.86
N THR A 407 -11.40 14.31 -20.98
CA THR A 407 -11.90 15.22 -19.93
C THR A 407 -12.24 14.44 -18.67
N MET A 408 -13.00 13.35 -18.82
CA MET A 408 -13.38 12.50 -17.69
C MET A 408 -12.15 11.84 -17.05
N GLN A 409 -11.22 11.29 -17.83
CA GLN A 409 -9.98 10.71 -17.31
C GLN A 409 -9.14 11.74 -16.55
N SER A 410 -8.99 12.96 -17.08
CA SER A 410 -8.22 14.02 -16.43
C SER A 410 -8.86 14.43 -15.10
N ASN A 411 -10.18 14.62 -15.07
CA ASN A 411 -10.90 14.98 -13.85
C ASN A 411 -10.85 13.86 -12.80
N LEU A 412 -11.18 12.63 -13.20
CA LEU A 412 -11.16 11.48 -12.30
C LEU A 412 -9.76 11.16 -11.77
N GLY A 413 -8.72 11.35 -12.59
CA GLY A 413 -7.33 11.22 -12.15
C GLY A 413 -6.96 12.23 -11.06
N ARG A 414 -7.50 13.45 -11.12
CA ARG A 414 -7.32 14.48 -10.07
C ARG A 414 -8.14 14.16 -8.82
N VAL A 415 -9.39 13.73 -8.96
CA VAL A 415 -10.25 13.34 -7.82
C VAL A 415 -9.68 12.14 -7.07
N LEU A 416 -9.15 11.15 -7.79
CA LEU A 416 -8.58 9.92 -7.22
C LEU A 416 -7.07 10.02 -6.99
N ARG A 417 -6.49 11.23 -7.06
CA ARG A 417 -5.07 11.44 -6.81
C ARG A 417 -4.75 11.02 -5.36
N PRO A 418 -3.76 10.14 -5.13
CA PRO A 418 -3.36 9.78 -3.77
C PRO A 418 -2.97 11.03 -3.00
N THR A 419 -3.53 11.20 -1.80
CA THR A 419 -3.21 12.32 -0.91
C THR A 419 -2.45 11.77 0.28
N ARG A 420 -1.31 12.38 0.60
CA ARG A 420 -0.42 11.95 1.68
C ARG A 420 -0.14 13.11 2.61
N SER A 421 -0.02 12.83 3.91
CA SER A 421 0.56 13.75 4.88
C SER A 421 1.81 13.14 5.51
N ALA A 422 2.74 13.96 5.98
CA ALA A 422 3.92 13.48 6.68
C ALA A 422 3.63 13.24 8.17
N VAL A 423 4.15 12.13 8.69
CA VAL A 423 4.21 11.78 10.11
C VAL A 423 5.67 11.86 10.52
N THR A 424 5.98 12.76 11.45
CA THR A 424 7.36 13.12 11.81
C THR A 424 7.57 13.06 13.32
N GLY A 425 8.83 12.91 13.71
CA GLY A 425 9.28 12.95 15.09
C GLY A 425 10.77 12.63 15.16
N ASP A 426 11.26 12.39 16.36
CA ASP A 426 12.62 11.95 16.62
C ASP A 426 12.60 10.49 17.06
N PHE A 427 13.53 9.71 16.53
CA PHE A 427 13.75 8.32 16.92
C PHE A 427 15.05 8.21 17.71
N TYR A 428 15.03 7.37 18.73
CA TYR A 428 16.20 6.97 19.51
C TYR A 428 16.21 5.46 19.67
N ALA A 429 17.37 4.85 19.50
CA ALA A 429 17.60 3.46 19.90
C ALA A 429 18.98 3.31 20.55
N GLU A 430 19.04 2.46 21.57
CA GLU A 430 20.26 1.99 22.20
C GLU A 430 20.30 0.47 22.09
N SER A 431 21.39 -0.04 21.52
CA SER A 431 21.62 -1.46 21.32
C SER A 431 22.84 -1.93 22.10
N GLN A 432 22.72 -3.10 22.70
CA GLN A 432 23.80 -3.79 23.38
C GLN A 432 24.31 -4.94 22.51
N PHE A 433 25.62 -5.10 22.37
CA PHE A 433 26.20 -6.20 21.61
C PHE A 433 27.58 -6.61 22.14
N ALA A 434 27.95 -7.86 21.91
CA ALA A 434 29.29 -8.37 22.16
C ALA A 434 30.18 -8.19 20.91
N GLY A 435 31.46 -7.90 21.12
CA GLY A 435 32.48 -8.06 20.09
C GLY A 435 32.88 -9.52 19.90
N ASP A 436 33.84 -9.75 19.02
CA ASP A 436 34.41 -11.08 18.79
C ASP A 436 35.06 -11.64 20.07
N ILE A 437 35.12 -12.97 20.15
CA ILE A 437 35.85 -13.65 21.21
C ILE A 437 37.34 -13.63 20.86
N GLU A 438 38.10 -12.81 21.58
CA GLU A 438 39.55 -12.69 21.45
C GLU A 438 40.24 -13.83 22.21
N ILE A 439 41.17 -14.51 21.53
CA ILE A 439 42.00 -15.59 22.09
C ILE A 439 43.45 -15.11 22.17
N GLY A 440 44.03 -15.12 23.37
CA GLY A 440 45.43 -14.72 23.57
C GLY A 440 46.43 -15.86 23.43
N GLN A 441 47.67 -15.58 23.77
CA GLN A 441 48.78 -16.53 23.64
C GLN A 441 48.77 -17.60 24.76
N PRO A 442 49.17 -18.86 24.47
CA PRO A 442 49.24 -19.91 25.46
C PRO A 442 50.25 -19.62 26.57
N GLN A 443 49.85 -19.85 27.81
CA GLN A 443 50.72 -19.81 28.99
C GLN A 443 50.96 -21.23 29.50
N THR A 444 52.22 -21.63 29.57
CA THR A 444 52.64 -22.92 30.11
C THR A 444 52.46 -22.95 31.62
N ARG A 445 51.80 -23.99 32.15
CA ARG A 445 51.62 -24.14 33.60
C ARG A 445 52.92 -24.57 34.27
N ALA A 446 53.25 -23.95 35.39
CA ALA A 446 54.35 -24.39 36.25
C ALA A 446 54.04 -25.78 36.84
N ALA A 447 55.03 -26.67 36.86
CA ALA A 447 54.90 -28.07 37.26
C ALA A 447 54.28 -28.29 38.66
N ALA A 448 54.35 -27.28 39.55
CA ALA A 448 53.77 -27.34 40.90
C ALA A 448 52.22 -27.33 40.94
N ALA A 449 51.55 -26.87 39.89
CA ALA A 449 50.08 -26.88 39.80
C ALA A 449 49.50 -28.21 39.27
N VAL A 450 50.34 -29.10 38.76
CA VAL A 450 49.96 -30.39 38.14
C VAL A 450 49.52 -31.42 39.19
N GLN A 451 49.91 -31.25 40.46
CA GLN A 451 49.71 -32.24 41.52
C GLN A 451 48.39 -32.14 42.32
N GLN A 452 47.54 -31.13 42.09
CA GLN A 452 46.32 -30.93 42.92
C GLN A 452 44.98 -31.29 42.26
N ARG A 453 44.95 -31.75 41.01
CA ARG A 453 43.75 -32.36 40.42
C ARG A 453 44.13 -33.59 39.62
N SER A 454 44.25 -34.72 40.32
CA SER A 454 44.20 -36.04 39.73
C SER A 454 42.87 -36.20 38.96
N ALA A 455 42.99 -36.40 37.65
CA ALA A 455 41.97 -36.94 36.74
C ALA A 455 40.55 -36.33 36.84
N SER A 456 40.33 -35.17 36.22
CA SER A 456 39.03 -34.91 35.60
C SER A 456 39.07 -35.46 34.18
N ALA A 457 38.17 -36.39 33.84
CA ALA A 457 37.98 -36.92 32.49
C ALA A 457 37.42 -35.88 31.48
N GLU A 458 37.57 -34.59 31.78
CA GLU A 458 37.00 -33.46 31.06
C GLU A 458 38.14 -32.71 30.37
N GLY A 459 38.17 -32.72 29.04
CA GLY A 459 39.29 -32.22 28.21
C GLY A 459 39.76 -30.80 28.52
N VAL A 460 39.12 -29.79 27.91
CA VAL A 460 39.42 -28.36 28.16
C VAL A 460 38.28 -27.75 28.94
N ALA A 461 38.59 -26.99 29.98
CA ALA A 461 37.59 -26.30 30.81
C ALA A 461 37.85 -24.80 30.87
N LEU A 462 36.76 -24.01 30.99
CA LEU A 462 36.83 -22.60 31.33
C LEU A 462 37.14 -22.45 32.83
N THR A 463 38.14 -21.64 33.14
CA THR A 463 38.61 -21.36 34.50
C THR A 463 38.69 -19.85 34.69
N ALA A 464 38.59 -19.38 35.95
CA ALA A 464 38.60 -17.95 36.29
C ALA A 464 37.52 -17.12 35.55
N LEU A 465 36.40 -17.75 35.20
CA LEU A 465 35.23 -17.06 34.64
C LEU A 465 34.39 -16.51 35.79
N GLU A 466 34.32 -15.19 35.88
CA GLU A 466 33.42 -14.48 36.79
C GLU A 466 32.35 -13.75 35.98
N LEU A 467 31.10 -14.21 36.10
CA LEU A 467 29.93 -13.57 35.48
C LEU A 467 29.03 -13.02 36.57
N ASP A 468 29.19 -11.73 36.87
CA ASP A 468 28.23 -11.01 37.70
C ASP A 468 26.97 -10.72 36.87
N GLN A 469 26.00 -11.64 36.96
CA GLN A 469 24.73 -11.58 36.24
C GLN A 469 23.92 -10.33 36.61
N GLY A 470 24.01 -9.85 37.85
CA GLY A 470 23.28 -8.65 38.28
C GLY A 470 23.79 -7.40 37.56
N THR A 471 25.11 -7.22 37.54
CA THR A 471 25.74 -6.10 36.81
C THR A 471 25.54 -6.23 35.31
N LEU A 472 25.63 -7.45 34.74
CA LEU A 472 25.42 -7.65 33.29
C LEU A 472 23.98 -7.33 32.89
N ALA A 473 22.99 -7.77 33.68
CA ALA A 473 21.59 -7.46 33.45
C ALA A 473 21.30 -5.96 33.58
N SER A 474 21.88 -5.26 34.57
CA SER A 474 21.74 -3.80 34.69
C SER A 474 22.34 -3.04 33.51
N GLU A 475 23.30 -3.66 32.82
CA GLU A 475 23.91 -3.12 31.60
C GLU A 475 23.19 -3.54 30.31
N GLY A 476 22.05 -4.24 30.39
CA GLY A 476 21.25 -4.65 29.23
C GLY A 476 21.70 -5.96 28.56
N PHE A 477 22.55 -6.74 29.23
CA PHE A 477 22.96 -8.08 28.79
C PHE A 477 22.27 -9.14 29.64
N GLY A 478 21.20 -9.72 29.12
CA GLY A 478 20.43 -10.78 29.79
C GLY A 478 21.03 -12.17 29.56
N ASN A 479 20.78 -13.10 30.47
CA ASN A 479 21.08 -14.54 30.32
C ASN A 479 22.49 -14.86 29.77
N VAL A 480 23.50 -14.11 30.22
CA VAL A 480 24.86 -14.21 29.69
C VAL A 480 25.48 -15.53 30.14
N THR A 481 25.91 -16.34 29.17
CA THR A 481 26.58 -17.62 29.40
C THR A 481 27.80 -17.72 28.48
N LEU A 482 28.94 -18.14 29.04
CA LEU A 482 30.14 -18.48 28.29
C LEU A 482 30.43 -19.96 28.51
N THR A 483 30.35 -20.74 27.44
CA THR A 483 30.52 -22.20 27.48
C THR A 483 31.69 -22.64 26.61
N ILE A 484 32.20 -23.83 26.89
CA ILE A 484 33.24 -24.47 26.10
C ILE A 484 32.83 -25.91 25.81
N THR A 485 32.92 -26.33 24.55
CA THR A 485 32.61 -27.68 24.12
C THR A 485 33.71 -28.22 23.19
N PRO A 486 33.91 -29.55 23.13
CA PRO A 486 34.80 -30.14 22.13
C PRO A 486 34.36 -29.78 20.71
N ALA A 487 35.30 -29.45 19.83
CA ALA A 487 35.01 -29.35 18.40
C ALA A 487 34.69 -30.76 17.87
N GLN A 488 33.51 -30.94 17.26
CA GLN A 488 33.12 -32.18 16.59
C GLN A 488 33.90 -32.40 15.31
#